data_AF-A0A7L3V8M4-F1
#
_entry.id   AF-A0A7L3V8M4-F1
#
_cell.length_a   1.000
_cell.length_b   1.000
_cell.length_c   1.000
_cell.angle_alpha   90.00
_cell.angle_beta   90.00
_cell.angle_gamma   90.00
#
_symmetry.space_group_name_H-M   'P 1'
#
loop_
_entity.id
_entity.type
_entity.pdbx_description
1 polymer ?
#
loop_
_entity_poly.entity_id
_entity_poly.type
_entity_poly.pdbx_seq_one_letter_code
_entity_poly.pdbx_strand_id
1 'polypeptide(L)'
;EICKVWSGMSQHIYRQLLKKKAVDIGLGSFAVVPAHANVAEGKVLPVERPMFIMNKTLKMFYNLEGDETKIPEEIPVVQPDFEDIAAHTHFRHEIVEQCVQETLLYFAGALRENKEVEFTFR
;
A
#
# COMPACT_ATOMS: atom_id res chain seq x y z
N GLU A 1 14.46 13.75 -5.43
CA GLU A 1 13.05 13.66 -5.86
C GLU A 1 12.22 12.66 -5.05
N ILE A 2 12.77 11.49 -4.70
CA ILE A 2 12.09 10.35 -4.06
C ILE A 2 11.10 10.74 -2.95
N CYS A 3 11.51 11.51 -1.93
CA CYS A 3 10.60 11.85 -0.82
C CYS A 3 9.36 12.65 -1.26
N LYS A 4 9.49 13.53 -2.27
CA LYS A 4 8.37 14.31 -2.81
C LYS A 4 7.44 13.43 -3.65
N VAL A 5 8.01 12.55 -4.48
CA VAL A 5 7.24 11.57 -5.24
C VAL A 5 6.48 10.64 -4.30
N TRP A 6 7.13 10.15 -3.24
CA TRP A 6 6.50 9.28 -2.26
C TRP A 6 5.39 9.98 -1.48
N SER A 7 5.55 11.27 -1.14
CA SER A 7 4.46 12.05 -0.55
C SER A 7 3.26 12.18 -1.49
N GLY A 8 3.50 12.42 -2.79
CA GLY A 8 2.44 12.40 -3.80
C GLY A 8 1.76 11.03 -3.93
N MET A 9 2.54 9.95 -3.89
CA MET A 9 2.04 8.57 -3.87
C MET A 9 1.18 8.29 -2.64
N SER A 10 1.63 8.67 -1.44
CA SER A 10 0.85 8.55 -0.20
C SER A 10 -0.47 9.30 -0.29
N GLN A 11 -0.47 10.52 -0.83
CA GLN A 11 -1.68 11.30 -1.03
C GLN A 11 -2.62 10.65 -2.05
N HIS A 12 -2.09 10.10 -3.14
CA HIS A 12 -2.86 9.36 -4.14
C HIS A 12 -3.53 8.13 -3.51
N ILE A 13 -2.76 7.30 -2.80
CA ILE A 13 -3.28 6.12 -2.08
C ILE A 13 -4.39 6.55 -1.13
N TYR A 14 -4.15 7.55 -0.29
CA TYR A 14 -5.15 8.05 0.65
C TYR A 14 -6.47 8.43 -0.03
N ARG A 15 -6.42 9.14 -1.16
CA ARG A 15 -7.61 9.52 -1.94
C ARG A 15 -8.35 8.31 -2.51
N GLN A 16 -7.65 7.26 -2.94
CA GLN A 16 -8.28 6.03 -3.43
C GLN A 16 -8.94 5.24 -2.30
N LEU A 17 -8.28 5.17 -1.13
CA LEU A 17 -8.84 4.53 0.06
C LEU A 17 -10.15 5.21 0.52
N LEU A 18 -10.20 6.55 0.48
CA LEU A 18 -11.44 7.31 0.76
C LEU A 18 -12.57 6.97 -0.23
N LYS A 19 -12.23 6.63 -1.47
CA LYS A 19 -13.17 6.19 -2.52
C LYS A 19 -13.49 4.68 -2.43
N LYS A 20 -13.10 4.01 -1.35
CA LYS A 20 -13.27 2.56 -1.15
C LYS A 20 -12.63 1.73 -2.27
N LYS A 21 -11.48 2.18 -2.77
CA LYS A 21 -10.65 1.43 -3.71
C LYS A 21 -9.36 1.02 -3.05
N ALA A 22 -8.91 -0.20 -3.31
CA ALA A 22 -7.58 -0.64 -2.94
C ALA A 22 -6.56 -0.18 -3.99
N VAL A 23 -5.35 0.14 -3.59
CA VAL A 23 -4.25 0.51 -4.49
C VAL A 23 -3.18 -0.54 -4.44
N ASP A 24 -3.01 -1.30 -5.52
CA ASP A 24 -1.90 -2.23 -5.70
C ASP A 24 -0.67 -1.46 -6.19
N ILE A 25 0.45 -1.65 -5.49
CA ILE A 25 1.73 -1.02 -5.82
C ILE A 25 2.76 -2.06 -6.28
N GLY A 26 2.33 -3.27 -6.63
CA GLY A 26 3.19 -4.38 -7.07
C GLY A 26 3.72 -5.24 -5.93
N LEU A 27 4.25 -4.62 -4.85
CA LEU A 27 4.65 -5.37 -3.65
C LEU A 27 3.47 -5.92 -2.84
N GLY A 28 2.32 -5.27 -2.99
CA GLY A 28 1.12 -5.53 -2.21
C GLY A 28 0.15 -4.39 -2.43
N SER A 29 -0.94 -4.41 -1.68
CA SER A 29 -2.02 -3.46 -1.88
C SER A 29 -2.38 -2.75 -0.58
N PHE A 30 -2.58 -1.44 -0.66
CA PHE A 30 -3.22 -0.68 0.41
C PHE A 30 -4.73 -0.80 0.27
N ALA A 31 -5.42 -1.18 1.32
CA ALA A 31 -6.87 -1.29 1.34
C ALA A 31 -7.43 -0.90 2.71
N VAL A 32 -8.69 -0.46 2.72
CA VAL A 32 -9.47 -0.34 3.95
C VAL A 32 -10.31 -1.61 4.05
N VAL A 33 -10.01 -2.47 5.02
CA VAL A 33 -10.71 -3.74 5.19
C VAL A 33 -11.62 -3.72 6.43
N PRO A 34 -12.80 -4.38 6.38
CA PRO A 34 -13.60 -4.62 7.57
C PRO A 34 -12.80 -5.44 8.58
N ALA A 35 -12.80 -4.99 9.82
CA ALA A 35 -12.15 -5.66 10.94
C ALA A 35 -13.03 -5.56 12.19
N HIS A 36 -12.63 -6.27 13.25
CA HIS A 36 -13.32 -6.28 14.52
C HIS A 36 -12.38 -5.77 15.62
N ALA A 37 -12.83 -4.77 16.36
CA ALA A 37 -12.13 -4.26 17.53
C ALA A 37 -12.78 -4.81 18.81
N ASN A 38 -11.98 -5.41 19.68
CA ASN A 38 -12.42 -5.81 21.01
C ASN A 38 -12.55 -4.56 21.88
N VAL A 39 -13.72 -4.40 22.50
CA VAL A 39 -14.03 -3.30 23.43
C VAL A 39 -14.23 -3.88 24.83
N ALA A 40 -14.24 -3.01 25.85
CA ALA A 40 -14.54 -3.42 27.21
C ALA A 40 -15.84 -4.25 27.31
N GLU A 41 -15.88 -5.14 28.30
CA GLU A 41 -17.00 -6.08 28.54
C GLU A 41 -17.18 -7.16 27.45
N GLY A 42 -16.15 -7.43 26.65
CA GLY A 42 -16.19 -8.51 25.64
C GLY A 42 -17.07 -8.20 24.42
N LYS A 43 -17.47 -6.94 24.25
CA LYS A 43 -18.20 -6.47 23.07
C LYS A 43 -17.25 -6.33 21.89
N VAL A 44 -17.72 -6.70 20.70
CA VAL A 44 -16.98 -6.56 19.45
C VAL A 44 -17.61 -5.45 18.62
N LEU A 45 -16.80 -4.48 18.19
CA LEU A 45 -17.24 -3.39 17.33
C LEU A 45 -16.71 -3.62 15.90
N PRO A 46 -17.56 -3.60 14.87
CA PRO A 46 -17.09 -3.58 13.49
C PRO A 46 -16.38 -2.24 13.23
N VAL A 47 -15.17 -2.31 12.70
CA VAL A 47 -14.34 -1.17 12.35
C VAL A 47 -13.80 -1.33 10.94
N GLU A 48 -13.36 -0.24 10.36
CA GLU A 48 -12.64 -0.24 9.09
C GLU A 48 -11.17 0.06 9.37
N ARG A 49 -10.27 -0.83 8.93
CA ARG A 49 -8.83 -0.68 9.18
C ARG A 49 -8.08 -0.47 7.85
N PRO A 50 -7.35 0.64 7.69
CA PRO A 50 -6.39 0.75 6.60
C PRO A 50 -5.23 -0.22 6.84
N MET A 51 -4.92 -1.04 5.86
CA MET A 51 -3.89 -2.06 5.93
C MET A 51 -3.08 -2.10 4.64
N PHE A 52 -1.80 -2.42 4.77
CA PHE A 52 -0.99 -2.92 3.67
C PHE A 52 -1.07 -4.44 3.67
N ILE A 53 -1.56 -5.01 2.57
CA ILE A 53 -1.74 -6.45 2.40
C ILE A 53 -0.69 -6.92 1.38
N MET A 54 0.27 -7.70 1.87
CA MET A 54 1.39 -8.20 1.07
C MET A 54 0.90 -9.08 -0.09
N ASN A 55 1.54 -8.95 -1.25
CA ASN A 55 1.27 -9.83 -2.38
C ASN A 55 1.58 -11.29 -2.00
N LYS A 56 0.60 -12.19 -2.17
CA LYS A 56 0.73 -13.60 -1.78
C LYS A 56 1.89 -14.31 -2.46
N THR A 57 2.12 -14.04 -3.75
CA THR A 57 3.22 -14.62 -4.51
C THR A 57 4.55 -14.19 -3.94
N LEU A 58 4.72 -12.90 -3.60
CA LEU A 58 5.95 -12.41 -2.96
C LEU A 58 6.12 -12.96 -1.54
N LYS A 59 5.05 -13.04 -0.75
CA LYS A 59 5.04 -13.66 0.58
C LYS A 59 5.55 -15.11 0.52
N MET A 60 5.04 -15.90 -0.43
CA MET A 60 5.49 -17.28 -0.66
C MET A 60 6.93 -17.34 -1.17
N PHE A 61 7.29 -16.50 -2.14
CA PHE A 61 8.60 -16.53 -2.78
C PHE A 61 9.73 -16.18 -1.81
N TYR A 62 9.50 -15.22 -0.92
CA TYR A 62 10.46 -14.82 0.12
C TYR A 62 10.25 -15.52 1.47
N ASN A 63 9.32 -16.47 1.55
CA ASN A 63 8.97 -17.21 2.77
C ASN A 63 8.69 -16.29 3.98
N LEU A 64 7.96 -15.19 3.73
CA LEU A 64 7.63 -14.18 4.72
C LEU A 64 6.43 -14.62 5.56
N GLU A 65 6.53 -14.46 6.87
CA GLU A 65 5.39 -14.60 7.77
C GLU A 65 4.50 -13.34 7.72
N GLY A 66 3.20 -13.50 7.94
CA GLY A 66 2.29 -12.36 7.98
C GLY A 66 0.83 -12.77 8.11
N ASP A 67 -0.03 -11.79 8.29
CA ASP A 67 -1.48 -11.96 8.36
C ASP A 67 -2.03 -12.59 7.06
N GLU A 68 -3.12 -13.36 7.17
CA GLU A 68 -3.86 -13.97 6.05
C GLU A 68 -5.04 -13.10 5.60
N THR A 69 -5.10 -11.85 6.08
CA THR A 69 -6.08 -10.83 5.69
C THR A 69 -6.13 -10.69 4.17
N LYS A 70 -7.34 -10.74 3.63
CA LYS A 70 -7.61 -10.59 2.20
C LYS A 70 -8.43 -9.34 1.97
N ILE A 71 -8.20 -8.72 0.81
CA ILE A 71 -9.08 -7.67 0.32
C ILE A 71 -10.40 -8.34 -0.10
N PRO A 72 -11.56 -7.87 0.43
CA PRO A 72 -12.86 -8.35 -0.02
C PRO A 72 -13.06 -8.15 -1.52
N GLU A 73 -13.72 -9.09 -2.18
CA GLU A 73 -13.87 -9.08 -3.66
C GLU A 73 -14.67 -7.88 -4.17
N GLU A 74 -15.48 -7.26 -3.33
CA GLU A 74 -16.28 -6.09 -3.68
C GLU A 74 -15.45 -4.80 -3.72
N ILE A 75 -14.25 -4.81 -3.15
CA ILE A 75 -13.35 -3.66 -3.16
C ILE A 75 -12.55 -3.66 -4.47
N PRO A 76 -12.79 -2.69 -5.38
CA PRO A 76 -12.02 -2.61 -6.61
C PRO A 76 -10.55 -2.31 -6.31
N VAL A 77 -9.65 -3.08 -6.94
CA VAL A 77 -8.21 -2.87 -6.88
C VAL A 77 -7.79 -2.07 -8.11
N VAL A 78 -7.10 -0.94 -7.89
CA VAL A 78 -6.57 -0.08 -8.95
C VAL A 78 -5.05 0.01 -8.85
N GLN A 79 -4.42 0.33 -9.98
CA GLN A 79 -3.01 0.69 -10.03
C GLN A 79 -2.82 2.18 -9.72
N PRO A 80 -1.61 2.62 -9.34
CA PRO A 80 -1.35 4.03 -9.08
C PRO A 80 -1.47 4.84 -10.38
N ASP A 81 -2.11 6.01 -10.30
CA ASP A 81 -2.17 6.93 -11.44
C ASP A 81 -0.93 7.84 -11.42
N PHE A 82 0.10 7.45 -12.16
CA PHE A 82 1.34 8.22 -12.22
C PHE A 82 1.18 9.58 -12.92
N GLU A 83 0.17 9.76 -13.76
CA GLU A 83 -0.11 11.05 -14.37
C GLU A 83 -0.69 12.02 -13.33
N ASP A 84 -1.64 11.56 -12.51
CA ASP A 84 -2.16 12.32 -11.37
C ASP A 84 -1.03 12.67 -10.39
N ILE A 85 -0.17 11.72 -10.05
CA ILE A 85 0.96 11.96 -9.13
C ILE A 85 1.97 12.95 -9.72
N ALA A 86 2.28 12.86 -11.01
CA ALA A 86 3.16 13.80 -11.71
C ALA A 86 2.59 15.23 -11.68
N ALA A 87 1.30 15.38 -11.95
CA ALA A 87 0.62 16.68 -11.88
C ALA A 87 0.69 17.30 -10.47
N HIS A 88 0.53 16.50 -9.41
CA HIS A 88 0.59 16.96 -8.03
C HIS A 88 2.00 17.27 -7.52
N THR A 89 2.99 16.53 -8.00
CA THR A 89 4.38 16.67 -7.53
C THR A 89 5.20 17.63 -8.39
N HIS A 90 4.66 18.03 -9.54
CA HIS A 90 5.33 18.84 -10.58
C HIS A 90 6.61 18.20 -11.14
N PHE A 91 6.70 16.87 -11.05
CA PHE A 91 7.71 16.10 -11.78
C PHE A 91 7.13 15.59 -13.09
N ARG A 92 8.01 15.22 -14.02
CA ARG A 92 7.59 14.52 -15.22
C ARG A 92 7.13 13.10 -14.87
N HIS A 93 6.20 12.57 -15.65
CA HIS A 93 5.69 11.20 -15.52
C HIS A 93 6.83 10.18 -15.38
N GLU A 94 7.86 10.26 -16.22
CA GLU A 94 8.93 9.26 -16.25
C GLU A 94 9.77 9.29 -14.96
N ILE A 95 9.94 10.47 -14.36
CA ILE A 95 10.65 10.63 -13.08
C ILE A 95 9.83 10.06 -11.93
N VAL A 96 8.50 10.26 -11.94
CA VAL A 96 7.59 9.70 -10.93
C VAL A 96 7.63 8.17 -10.98
N GLU A 97 7.41 7.60 -12.17
CA GLU A 97 7.40 6.16 -12.37
C GLU A 97 8.75 5.54 -11.94
N GLN A 98 9.87 6.10 -12.39
CA GLN A 98 11.20 5.63 -12.03
C GLN A 98 11.44 5.69 -10.52
N CYS A 99 11.10 6.80 -9.86
CA CYS A 99 11.27 6.93 -8.41
C CYS A 99 10.44 5.89 -7.64
N VAL A 100 9.20 5.62 -8.08
CA VAL A 100 8.34 4.60 -7.45
C VAL A 100 8.94 3.21 -7.67
N GLN A 101 9.31 2.86 -8.89
CA GLN A 101 9.90 1.56 -9.21
C GLN A 101 11.20 1.31 -8.44
N GLU A 102 12.12 2.28 -8.38
CA GLU A 102 13.37 2.16 -7.62
C GLU A 102 13.12 1.97 -6.12
N THR A 103 12.13 2.69 -5.55
CA THR A 103 11.75 2.54 -4.15
C THR A 103 11.21 1.12 -3.87
N LEU A 104 10.34 0.61 -4.74
CA LEU A 104 9.77 -0.72 -4.59
C LEU A 104 10.83 -1.82 -4.79
N LEU A 105 11.78 -1.64 -5.71
CA LEU A 105 12.91 -2.55 -5.88
C LEU A 105 13.80 -2.58 -4.64
N TYR A 106 14.08 -1.42 -4.04
CA TYR A 106 14.81 -1.34 -2.78
C TYR A 106 14.10 -2.11 -1.66
N PHE A 107 12.77 -1.97 -1.57
CA PHE A 107 11.95 -2.66 -0.58
C PHE A 107 11.93 -4.18 -0.83
N ALA A 108 11.79 -4.62 -2.08
CA ALA A 108 11.88 -6.04 -2.44
C ALA A 108 13.23 -6.64 -2.04
N GLY A 109 14.33 -5.90 -2.27
CA GLY A 109 15.67 -6.30 -1.87
C GLY A 109 15.82 -6.45 -0.35
N ALA A 110 15.26 -5.51 0.41
CA ALA A 110 15.25 -5.56 1.87
C ALA A 110 14.41 -6.73 2.40
N LEU A 111 13.23 -6.97 1.84
CA LEU A 111 12.37 -8.12 2.20
C LEU A 111 13.07 -9.45 1.94
N ARG A 112 13.80 -9.58 0.82
CA ARG A 112 14.61 -10.76 0.52
C ARG A 112 15.68 -11.03 1.58
N GLU A 113 16.21 -9.97 2.20
CA GLU A 113 17.20 -10.05 3.28
C GLU A 113 16.54 -10.19 4.67
N ASN A 114 15.23 -10.42 4.73
CA ASN A 114 14.42 -10.48 5.94
C ASN A 114 14.56 -9.23 6.83
N LYS A 115 14.72 -8.06 6.20
CA LYS A 115 14.78 -6.76 6.87
C LYS A 115 13.38 -6.16 6.96
N GLU A 116 13.13 -5.48 8.06
CA GLU A 116 11.92 -4.68 8.24
C GLU A 116 11.92 -3.48 7.29
N VAL A 117 10.77 -3.22 6.66
CA VAL A 117 10.53 -2.08 5.79
C VAL A 117 9.24 -1.40 6.21
N GLU A 118 9.26 -0.08 6.25
CA GLU A 118 8.09 0.72 6.63
C GLU A 118 7.72 1.69 5.50
N PHE A 119 6.43 1.71 5.16
CA PHE A 119 5.87 2.79 4.34
C PHE A 119 5.39 3.92 5.25
N THR A 120 6.14 5.02 5.30
CA THR A 120 5.68 6.21 6.01
C THR A 120 4.76 7.04 5.11
N PHE A 121 3.53 7.26 5.57
CA PHE A 121 2.59 8.20 4.95
C PHE A 121 2.78 9.57 5.59
N ARG A 122 3.03 10.60 4.78
CA ARG A 122 3.20 11.99 5.22
C ARG A 122 2.22 12.89 4.48
#